data_AF-A0A9P0QNF7-F1
#
_entry.id   AF-A0A9P0QNF7-F1
#
_cell.length_a   1.000
_cell.length_b   1.000
_cell.length_c   1.000
_cell.angle_alpha   90.00
_cell.angle_beta   90.00
_cell.angle_gamma   90.00
#
_symmetry.space_group_name_H-M   'P 1'
#
loop_
_entity.id
_entity.type
_entity.pdbx_description
1 polymer ?
#
loop_
_entity_poly.entity_id
_entity_poly.type
_entity_poly.pdbx_seq_one_letter_code
_entity_poly.pdbx_strand_id
1 'polypeptide(L)'
;MGKSSEFYGVLEQPNIRRICFGKYEIDSWYGNAAYFGADHKTLGYKKITANEKNGQLITAMRKPSLNGHSTTQIDNTTDTASTTPQSQSSQYWLDKLYVCEYCFKYTDVEQECQAHRISCTFNKTYPPVGKLMYRDEYSQYIITKVRGFENVLFTQNLCLFGKLFLDNKSVYYNVDPFDFYIVYGHDPTDDESSNLKFKPMGFFSKEVLSWDCDNNLACICVFPPFQRKGLGNLLIEFSYELAAVTAGQKFSGPEFPLSPFGKISYYNYWSKKLTLTLYEHIIKEGIISFNLTEIANLTGFRREDILITLEYMKVLHRSSRKRASSKGSTTKSEDENVYFSKANFQKWCSDNHIDVKQEKSMLNPNYLVL
;
A
#
# COMPACT_ATOMS: atom_id res chain seq x y z
N MET A 1 -18.81 -18.90 13.77
CA MET A 1 -19.50 -18.65 12.49
C MET A 1 -18.50 -17.99 11.54
N GLY A 2 -17.83 -18.80 10.71
CA GLY A 2 -16.89 -18.30 9.71
C GLY A 2 -17.66 -17.64 8.57
N LYS A 3 -17.41 -16.36 8.31
CA LYS A 3 -17.89 -15.70 7.10
C LYS A 3 -17.11 -16.31 5.92
N SER A 4 -17.82 -16.86 4.94
CA SER A 4 -17.21 -17.43 3.74
C SER A 4 -16.41 -16.36 3.00
N SER A 5 -15.12 -16.63 2.80
CA SER A 5 -14.15 -15.76 2.11
C SER A 5 -14.48 -15.49 0.64
N GLU A 6 -15.45 -16.20 0.05
CA GLU A 6 -15.85 -16.06 -1.35
C GLU A 6 -16.44 -14.68 -1.69
N PHE A 7 -16.98 -13.92 -0.73
CA PHE A 7 -17.68 -12.67 -1.02
C PHE A 7 -16.78 -11.46 -1.32
N TYR A 8 -15.46 -11.55 -1.11
CA TYR A 8 -14.53 -10.43 -1.28
C TYR A 8 -13.37 -10.70 -2.25
N GLY A 9 -13.45 -11.78 -3.03
CA GLY A 9 -12.47 -12.10 -4.07
C GLY A 9 -11.03 -12.33 -3.58
N VAL A 10 -10.85 -12.52 -2.27
CA VAL A 10 -9.58 -12.88 -1.64
C VAL A 10 -9.41 -14.40 -1.78
N LEU A 11 -8.28 -14.80 -2.36
CA LEU A 11 -7.92 -16.21 -2.51
C LEU A 11 -6.63 -16.47 -1.72
N GLU A 12 -6.53 -17.67 -1.14
CA GLU A 12 -5.33 -18.08 -0.40
C GLU A 12 -4.11 -18.27 -1.30
N GLN A 13 -4.34 -18.49 -2.60
CA GLN A 13 -3.30 -18.72 -3.60
C GLN A 13 -3.47 -17.78 -4.80
N PRO A 14 -2.37 -17.44 -5.50
CA PRO A 14 -2.45 -16.65 -6.72
C PRO A 14 -3.22 -17.39 -7.82
N ASN A 15 -4.23 -16.73 -8.40
CA ASN A 15 -5.06 -17.29 -9.49
C ASN A 15 -4.63 -16.82 -10.90
N ILE A 16 -3.83 -15.75 -10.98
CA ILE A 16 -3.21 -15.27 -12.21
C ILE A 16 -1.72 -15.55 -12.09
N ARG A 17 -1.11 -16.27 -13.03
CA ARG A 17 0.32 -16.60 -12.92
C ARG A 17 1.19 -15.37 -13.16
N ARG A 18 1.11 -14.78 -14.35
CA ARG A 18 1.96 -13.67 -14.78
C ARG A 18 1.14 -12.46 -15.21
N ILE A 19 1.75 -11.28 -15.04
CA ILE A 19 1.20 -9.99 -15.38
C ILE A 19 2.17 -9.30 -16.32
N CYS A 20 1.72 -8.96 -17.52
CA CYS A 20 2.47 -8.17 -18.49
C CYS A 20 2.12 -6.68 -18.32
N PHE A 21 2.96 -5.94 -17.60
CA PHE A 21 2.80 -4.51 -17.31
C PHE A 21 3.84 -3.70 -18.10
N GLY A 22 3.42 -3.05 -19.18
CA GLY A 22 4.37 -2.45 -20.12
C GLY A 22 5.27 -3.53 -20.72
N LYS A 23 6.59 -3.36 -20.57
CA LYS A 23 7.62 -4.36 -20.93
C LYS A 23 7.95 -5.35 -19.82
N TYR A 24 7.40 -5.16 -18.63
CA TYR A 24 7.69 -6.02 -17.48
C TYR A 24 6.76 -7.23 -17.47
N GLU A 25 7.33 -8.39 -17.19
CA GLU A 25 6.59 -9.61 -16.86
C GLU A 25 6.82 -9.91 -15.38
N ILE A 26 5.74 -9.95 -14.61
CA ILE A 26 5.76 -9.98 -13.14
C ILE A 26 4.85 -11.11 -12.66
N ASP A 27 5.32 -11.93 -11.73
CA ASP A 27 4.46 -12.91 -11.07
C ASP A 27 3.51 -12.22 -10.09
N SER A 28 2.25 -12.67 -10.04
CA SER A 28 1.33 -12.15 -9.01
C SER A 28 1.67 -12.75 -7.64
N TRP A 29 1.54 -11.94 -6.59
CA TRP A 29 1.86 -12.37 -5.23
C TRP A 29 0.64 -12.92 -4.49
N TYR A 30 -0.53 -12.36 -4.79
CA TYR A 30 -1.79 -12.72 -4.15
C TYR A 30 -2.88 -12.94 -5.19
N GLY A 31 -3.84 -13.78 -4.84
CA GLY A 31 -5.00 -14.00 -5.69
C GLY A 31 -5.96 -12.80 -5.68
N ASN A 32 -6.62 -12.62 -6.82
CA ASN A 32 -7.65 -11.63 -7.02
C ASN A 32 -8.75 -12.20 -7.92
N ALA A 33 -9.83 -12.71 -7.32
CA ALA A 33 -10.96 -13.25 -8.06
C ALA A 33 -11.80 -12.15 -8.75
N ALA A 34 -11.66 -10.89 -8.34
CA ALA A 34 -12.44 -9.77 -8.86
C ALA A 34 -12.16 -9.43 -10.33
N TYR A 35 -11.11 -10.00 -10.92
CA TYR A 35 -10.87 -9.94 -12.36
C TYR A 35 -11.84 -10.80 -13.17
N PHE A 36 -12.45 -11.81 -12.56
CA PHE A 36 -13.19 -12.86 -13.26
C PHE A 36 -14.70 -12.77 -13.02
N GLY A 37 -15.48 -13.31 -13.96
CA GLY A 37 -16.88 -13.61 -13.70
C GLY A 37 -17.04 -14.84 -12.81
N ALA A 38 -18.29 -15.17 -12.46
CA ALA A 38 -18.63 -16.33 -11.62
C ALA A 38 -18.18 -17.70 -12.17
N ASP A 39 -17.78 -17.78 -13.44
CA ASP A 39 -17.25 -18.98 -14.08
C ASP A 39 -15.75 -19.17 -13.82
N HIS A 40 -15.06 -18.17 -13.24
CA HIS A 40 -13.62 -18.16 -12.97
C HIS A 40 -12.71 -18.45 -14.18
N LYS A 41 -13.26 -18.38 -15.39
CA LYS A 41 -12.58 -18.66 -16.66
C LYS A 41 -12.50 -17.43 -17.55
N THR A 42 -13.51 -16.57 -17.50
CA THR A 42 -13.57 -15.36 -18.31
C THR A 42 -13.42 -14.11 -17.46
N LEU A 43 -12.72 -13.11 -18.00
CA LEU A 43 -12.62 -11.80 -17.36
C LEU A 43 -14.01 -11.16 -17.25
N GLY A 44 -14.33 -10.63 -16.07
CA GLY A 44 -15.67 -10.16 -15.73
C GLY A 44 -16.20 -9.08 -16.68
N TYR A 45 -15.32 -8.19 -17.16
CA TYR A 45 -15.71 -7.13 -18.10
C TYR A 45 -16.21 -7.66 -19.46
N LYS A 46 -15.75 -8.85 -19.89
CA LYS A 46 -16.16 -9.43 -21.18
C LYS A 46 -17.64 -9.81 -21.19
N LYS A 47 -18.16 -10.30 -20.06
CA LYS A 47 -19.59 -10.65 -19.93
C LYS A 47 -20.49 -9.42 -20.01
N ILE A 48 -20.04 -8.30 -19.44
CA ILE A 48 -20.75 -7.01 -19.52
C ILE A 48 -20.83 -6.56 -20.99
N THR A 49 -19.71 -6.56 -21.70
CA THR A 49 -19.69 -6.16 -23.11
C THR A 49 -20.50 -7.08 -24.04
N ALA A 50 -20.61 -8.37 -23.72
CA ALA A 50 -21.45 -9.30 -24.47
C ALA A 50 -22.95 -9.05 -24.24
N ASN A 51 -23.35 -8.74 -23.00
CA ASN A 51 -24.74 -8.41 -22.65
C ASN A 51 -25.17 -7.04 -23.19
N GLU A 52 -24.27 -6.05 -23.20
CA GLU A 52 -24.49 -4.75 -23.83
C GLU A 52 -24.70 -4.88 -25.34
N LYS A 53 -23.91 -5.73 -26.01
CA LYS A 53 -24.09 -6.03 -27.45
C LYS A 53 -25.38 -6.81 -27.75
N ASN A 54 -25.88 -7.58 -26.78
CA ASN A 54 -27.12 -8.36 -26.90
C ASN A 54 -28.38 -7.60 -26.44
N GLY A 55 -28.28 -6.31 -26.13
CA GLY A 55 -29.44 -5.44 -25.87
C GLY A 55 -30.18 -5.69 -24.55
N GLN A 56 -29.61 -6.43 -23.60
CA GLN A 56 -30.18 -6.57 -22.26
C GLN A 56 -29.57 -5.52 -21.32
N LEU A 57 -30.27 -4.40 -21.15
CA LEU A 57 -30.01 -3.42 -20.08
C LEU A 57 -30.36 -4.06 -18.73
N ILE A 58 -29.38 -4.60 -18.02
CA ILE A 58 -29.54 -4.96 -16.61
C ILE A 58 -29.09 -3.79 -15.75
N THR A 59 -30.06 -2.99 -15.31
CA THR A 59 -29.94 -2.17 -14.10
C THR A 59 -29.93 -3.11 -12.90
N ALA A 60 -28.76 -3.53 -12.42
CA ALA A 60 -28.66 -4.23 -11.14
C ALA A 60 -27.31 -4.00 -10.43
N MET A 61 -27.08 -2.78 -9.95
CA MET A 61 -26.38 -2.60 -8.67
C MET A 61 -27.44 -2.61 -7.56
N ARG A 62 -27.96 -3.79 -7.22
CA ARG A 62 -28.78 -3.97 -6.00
C ARG A 62 -27.96 -4.71 -4.95
N LYS A 63 -27.82 -4.06 -3.79
CA LYS A 63 -27.31 -4.62 -2.53
C LYS A 63 -28.00 -5.97 -2.23
N PRO A 64 -27.29 -7.02 -1.78
CA PRO A 64 -27.96 -8.25 -1.36
C PRO A 64 -28.71 -8.01 -0.05
N SER A 65 -30.04 -8.12 -0.11
CA SER A 65 -30.91 -8.33 1.05
C SER A 65 -30.83 -9.81 1.45
N LEU A 66 -30.68 -10.08 2.74
CA LEU A 66 -30.90 -11.39 3.34
C LEU A 66 -32.33 -11.86 3.07
N ASN A 67 -32.49 -13.07 2.52
CA ASN A 67 -33.48 -14.08 2.93
C ASN A 67 -33.55 -15.25 1.94
N GLY A 68 -33.67 -16.47 2.49
CA GLY A 68 -34.48 -17.52 1.86
C GLY A 68 -33.75 -18.73 1.28
N HIS A 69 -33.51 -19.71 2.16
CA HIS A 69 -33.70 -21.17 1.99
C HIS A 69 -33.84 -21.73 0.56
N SER A 70 -32.97 -22.69 0.20
CA SER A 70 -33.33 -23.81 -0.69
C SER A 70 -32.47 -25.05 -0.41
N THR A 71 -33.17 -26.16 -0.30
CA THR A 71 -32.80 -27.55 -0.02
C THR A 71 -31.84 -28.16 -1.04
N THR A 72 -30.81 -28.85 -0.56
CA THR A 72 -29.92 -29.72 -1.33
C THR A 72 -30.50 -31.12 -1.48
N GLN A 73 -30.62 -31.61 -2.72
CA GLN A 73 -30.67 -33.05 -3.01
C GLN A 73 -29.29 -33.50 -3.48
N ILE A 74 -28.83 -34.58 -2.86
CA ILE A 74 -27.58 -35.29 -3.09
C ILE A 74 -27.90 -36.41 -4.06
N ASP A 75 -27.19 -36.48 -5.19
CA ASP A 75 -27.13 -37.71 -5.98
C ASP A 75 -25.67 -38.14 -6.16
N ASN A 76 -25.41 -39.31 -5.60
CA ASN A 76 -24.20 -40.10 -5.73
C ASN A 76 -24.29 -40.97 -6.98
N THR A 77 -23.29 -40.94 -7.86
CA THR A 77 -22.93 -42.11 -8.67
C THR A 77 -21.44 -42.14 -8.95
N THR A 78 -20.85 -43.28 -8.57
CA THR A 78 -19.46 -43.70 -8.69
C THR A 78 -19.12 -44.29 -10.07
N ASP A 79 -17.84 -44.17 -10.39
CA ASP A 79 -16.98 -45.04 -11.20
C ASP A 79 -17.20 -45.16 -12.72
N THR A 80 -16.17 -44.74 -13.47
CA THR A 80 -15.33 -45.69 -14.23
C THR A 80 -14.06 -44.99 -14.75
N ALA A 81 -12.92 -45.63 -14.52
CA ALA A 81 -11.60 -45.19 -14.93
C ALA A 81 -11.40 -45.39 -16.44
N SER A 82 -10.99 -44.32 -17.13
CA SER A 82 -10.31 -44.40 -18.42
C SER A 82 -9.06 -43.53 -18.38
N THR A 83 -7.92 -44.20 -18.39
CA THR A 83 -6.57 -43.67 -18.33
C THR A 83 -6.25 -42.88 -19.61
N THR A 84 -6.22 -41.55 -19.50
CA THR A 84 -5.70 -40.63 -20.51
C THR A 84 -4.61 -39.81 -19.81
N PRO A 85 -3.43 -39.56 -20.40
CA PRO A 85 -2.34 -38.87 -19.71
C PRO A 85 -2.82 -37.48 -19.27
N GLN A 86 -2.93 -37.29 -17.96
CA GLN A 86 -3.24 -36.00 -17.34
C GLN A 86 -2.19 -34.98 -17.78
N SER A 87 -2.54 -34.15 -18.76
CA SER A 87 -1.92 -32.84 -18.92
C SER A 87 -2.09 -32.11 -17.60
N GLN A 88 -0.98 -31.72 -16.98
CA GLN A 88 -0.92 -30.95 -15.73
C GLN A 88 -2.01 -29.86 -15.74
N SER A 89 -3.08 -30.09 -14.97
CA SER A 89 -4.20 -29.17 -14.87
C SER A 89 -3.69 -27.87 -14.26
N SER A 90 -3.76 -26.80 -15.04
CA SER A 90 -3.25 -25.47 -14.71
C SER A 90 -3.68 -25.02 -13.32
N GLN A 91 -2.72 -24.89 -12.40
CA GLN A 91 -2.89 -24.33 -11.05
C GLN A 91 -3.51 -22.91 -11.05
N TYR A 92 -3.45 -22.22 -12.20
CA TYR A 92 -3.91 -20.86 -12.39
C TYR A 92 -5.16 -20.81 -13.28
N TRP A 93 -6.05 -19.86 -12.99
CA TRP A 93 -7.24 -19.56 -13.80
C TRP A 93 -6.86 -18.82 -15.09
N LEU A 94 -5.77 -18.04 -15.04
CA LEU A 94 -5.21 -17.33 -16.18
C LEU A 94 -3.68 -17.36 -16.12
N ASP A 95 -3.03 -17.75 -17.22
CA ASP A 95 -1.56 -17.79 -17.29
C ASP A 95 -0.97 -16.37 -17.44
N LYS A 96 -1.57 -15.51 -18.28
CA LYS A 96 -1.09 -14.13 -18.48
C LYS A 96 -2.21 -13.11 -18.49
N LEU A 97 -2.07 -12.07 -17.67
CA LEU A 97 -2.89 -10.86 -17.70
C LEU A 97 -2.08 -9.71 -18.32
N TYR A 98 -2.59 -9.12 -19.39
CA TYR A 98 -1.97 -7.96 -20.03
C TYR A 98 -2.58 -6.68 -19.50
N VAL A 99 -1.75 -5.79 -18.95
CA VAL A 99 -2.16 -4.54 -18.32
C VAL A 99 -1.48 -3.36 -19.01
N CYS A 100 -2.27 -2.32 -19.30
CA CYS A 100 -1.77 -1.05 -19.81
C CYS A 100 -0.98 -0.31 -18.72
N GLU A 101 0.26 0.08 -19.02
CA GLU A 101 1.15 0.75 -18.07
C GLU A 101 0.70 2.17 -17.69
N TYR A 102 -0.23 2.76 -18.44
CA TYR A 102 -0.70 4.13 -18.22
C TYR A 102 -2.06 4.20 -17.49
N CYS A 103 -3.05 3.41 -17.92
CA CYS A 103 -4.42 3.49 -17.41
C CYS A 103 -4.90 2.24 -16.64
N PHE A 104 -4.04 1.23 -16.49
CA PHE A 104 -4.34 -0.05 -15.84
C PHE A 104 -5.46 -0.87 -16.49
N LYS A 105 -5.95 -0.48 -17.68
CA LYS A 105 -6.88 -1.33 -18.46
C LYS A 105 -6.23 -2.67 -18.73
N TYR A 106 -7.00 -3.75 -18.56
CA TYR A 106 -6.51 -5.10 -18.60
C TYR A 106 -7.27 -5.97 -19.61
N THR A 107 -6.61 -7.01 -20.12
CA THR A 107 -7.14 -8.04 -21.02
C THR A 107 -6.30 -9.31 -20.91
N ASP A 108 -6.84 -10.45 -21.30
CA ASP A 108 -6.16 -11.74 -21.47
C ASP A 108 -5.63 -11.93 -22.91
N VAL A 109 -5.86 -10.96 -23.81
CA VAL A 109 -5.42 -10.99 -25.21
C VAL A 109 -4.30 -9.97 -25.47
N GLU A 110 -3.13 -10.44 -25.88
CA GLU A 110 -1.95 -9.60 -26.08
C GLU A 110 -2.17 -8.49 -27.13
N GLN A 111 -2.73 -8.85 -28.29
CA GLN A 111 -2.92 -7.94 -29.41
C GLN A 111 -3.86 -6.78 -29.04
N GLU A 112 -4.88 -7.04 -28.23
CA GLU A 112 -5.79 -6.00 -27.73
C GLU A 112 -5.04 -5.01 -26.82
N CYS A 113 -4.16 -5.51 -25.95
CA CYS A 113 -3.35 -4.65 -25.08
C CYS A 113 -2.37 -3.80 -25.90
N GLN A 114 -1.70 -4.39 -26.89
CA GLN A 114 -0.76 -3.68 -27.77
C GLN A 114 -1.48 -2.57 -28.57
N ALA A 115 -2.63 -2.88 -29.19
CA ALA A 115 -3.44 -1.89 -29.90
C ALA A 115 -3.95 -0.78 -28.97
N HIS A 116 -4.33 -1.14 -27.75
CA HIS A 116 -4.75 -0.17 -26.74
C HIS A 116 -3.60 0.75 -26.32
N ARG A 117 -2.38 0.26 -26.10
CA ARG A 117 -1.23 1.10 -25.68
C ARG A 117 -0.94 2.22 -26.68
N ILE A 118 -1.05 1.94 -27.98
CA ILE A 118 -0.84 2.93 -29.05
C ILE A 118 -1.92 4.02 -29.01
N SER A 119 -3.17 3.63 -28.79
CA SER A 119 -4.34 4.53 -28.79
C SER A 119 -4.76 5.03 -27.40
N CYS A 120 -3.99 4.71 -26.35
CA CYS A 120 -4.37 4.98 -24.97
C CYS A 120 -4.40 6.49 -24.71
N THR A 121 -5.52 6.99 -24.19
CA THR A 121 -5.67 8.40 -23.84
C THR A 121 -4.74 8.84 -22.71
N PHE A 122 -4.26 7.89 -21.90
CA PHE A 122 -3.31 8.12 -20.81
C PHE A 122 -1.84 8.03 -21.23
N ASN A 123 -1.56 7.62 -22.47
CA ASN A 123 -0.23 7.61 -23.04
C ASN A 123 0.17 9.05 -23.44
N LYS A 124 0.47 9.87 -22.43
CA LYS A 124 0.80 11.30 -22.53
C LYS A 124 2.11 11.58 -21.80
N THR A 125 2.77 12.68 -22.15
CA THR A 125 4.02 13.10 -21.49
C THR A 125 3.80 13.30 -20.00
N TYR A 126 2.74 14.00 -19.61
CA TYR A 126 2.33 14.21 -18.22
C TYR A 126 1.07 13.40 -17.88
N PRO A 127 0.89 13.00 -16.60
CA PRO A 127 -0.31 12.30 -16.16
C PRO A 127 -1.56 13.11 -16.52
N PRO A 128 -2.53 12.54 -17.25
CA PRO A 128 -3.72 13.27 -17.70
C PRO A 128 -4.76 13.47 -16.59
N VAL A 129 -4.63 12.74 -15.47
CA VAL A 129 -5.59 12.73 -14.37
C VAL A 129 -4.92 13.14 -13.06
N GLY A 130 -5.71 13.82 -12.24
CA GLY A 130 -5.32 14.27 -10.91
C GLY A 130 -4.64 15.63 -10.89
N LYS A 131 -4.57 16.19 -9.69
CA LYS A 131 -3.91 17.47 -9.41
C LYS A 131 -2.46 17.21 -9.00
N LEU A 132 -1.50 17.94 -9.56
CA LEU A 132 -0.10 17.86 -9.15
C LEU A 132 0.06 18.32 -7.69
N MET A 133 0.68 17.48 -6.85
CA MET A 133 0.90 17.76 -5.42
C MET A 133 2.38 17.86 -5.05
N TYR A 134 3.28 17.29 -5.86
CA TYR A 134 4.72 17.36 -5.63
C TYR A 134 5.46 17.25 -6.96
N ARG A 135 6.43 18.15 -7.17
CA ARG A 135 7.36 18.12 -8.29
C ARG A 135 8.65 18.81 -7.90
N ASP A 136 9.67 18.01 -7.63
CA ASP A 136 11.02 18.50 -7.39
C ASP A 136 11.79 18.57 -8.72
N GLU A 137 12.42 19.70 -8.99
CA GLU A 137 13.18 19.95 -10.23
C GLU A 137 14.43 19.08 -10.34
N TYR A 138 14.94 18.58 -9.20
CA TYR A 138 16.10 17.70 -9.13
C TYR A 138 15.71 16.22 -9.05
N SER A 139 14.41 15.92 -8.96
CA SER A 139 13.86 14.57 -8.89
C SER A 139 13.15 14.21 -10.19
N GLN A 140 13.30 12.97 -10.62
CA GLN A 140 12.53 12.43 -11.75
C GLN A 140 11.09 12.04 -11.36
N TYR A 141 10.70 12.26 -10.11
CA TYR A 141 9.42 11.81 -9.57
C TYR A 141 8.45 12.97 -9.33
N ILE A 142 7.19 12.75 -9.68
CA ILE A 142 6.08 13.64 -9.36
C ILE A 142 4.99 12.86 -8.63
N ILE A 143 4.21 13.54 -7.79
CA ILE A 143 3.05 12.93 -7.12
C ILE A 143 1.80 13.70 -7.54
N THR A 144 0.78 12.99 -7.99
CA THR A 144 -0.54 13.57 -8.29
C THR A 144 -1.61 12.99 -7.38
N LYS A 145 -2.60 13.81 -7.04
CA LYS A 145 -3.81 13.44 -6.31
C LYS A 145 -4.96 13.19 -7.28
N VAL A 146 -5.46 11.97 -7.31
CA VAL A 146 -6.60 11.55 -8.12
C VAL A 146 -7.79 11.26 -7.18
N ARG A 147 -8.90 11.97 -7.38
CA ARG A 147 -10.16 11.70 -6.65
C ARG A 147 -10.81 10.43 -7.20
N GLY A 148 -11.17 9.49 -6.33
CA GLY A 148 -11.80 8.22 -6.71
C GLY A 148 -13.12 8.41 -7.46
N PHE A 149 -14.04 9.21 -6.91
CA PHE A 149 -15.35 9.45 -7.50
C PHE A 149 -15.31 10.18 -8.87
N GLU A 150 -14.28 10.97 -9.15
CA GLU A 150 -14.11 11.66 -10.44
C GLU A 150 -13.50 10.73 -11.50
N ASN A 151 -12.69 9.75 -11.07
CA ASN A 151 -11.89 8.89 -11.95
C ASN A 151 -12.13 7.41 -11.63
N VAL A 152 -13.40 7.01 -11.55
CA VAL A 152 -13.83 5.69 -11.04
C VAL A 152 -13.15 4.54 -11.78
N LEU A 153 -13.22 4.49 -13.10
CA LEU A 153 -12.65 3.37 -13.87
C LEU A 153 -11.13 3.24 -13.70
N PHE A 154 -10.43 4.37 -13.73
CA PHE A 154 -8.97 4.38 -13.56
C PHE A 154 -8.56 3.91 -12.16
N THR A 155 -9.23 4.41 -11.12
CA THR A 155 -8.94 4.07 -9.73
C THR A 155 -9.38 2.66 -9.35
N GLN A 156 -10.45 2.14 -9.95
CA GLN A 156 -10.84 0.72 -9.83
C GLN A 156 -9.79 -0.20 -10.46
N ASN A 157 -9.34 0.10 -11.69
CA ASN A 157 -8.29 -0.68 -12.35
C ASN A 157 -6.98 -0.63 -11.55
N LEU A 158 -6.60 0.54 -11.02
CA LEU A 158 -5.46 0.69 -10.12
C LEU A 158 -5.61 -0.16 -8.85
N CYS A 159 -6.80 -0.19 -8.24
CA CYS A 159 -7.06 -1.01 -7.06
C CYS A 159 -6.97 -2.51 -7.35
N LEU A 160 -7.55 -2.96 -8.46
CA LEU A 160 -7.47 -4.35 -8.92
C LEU A 160 -6.01 -4.77 -9.17
N PHE A 161 -5.23 -3.89 -9.81
CA PHE A 161 -3.81 -4.12 -10.05
C PHE A 161 -3.02 -4.15 -8.73
N GLY A 162 -3.27 -3.20 -7.82
CA GLY A 162 -2.64 -3.17 -6.50
C GLY A 162 -2.94 -4.40 -5.65
N LYS A 163 -4.15 -4.98 -5.75
CA LYS A 163 -4.53 -6.20 -5.03
C LYS A 163 -3.67 -7.41 -5.38
N LEU A 164 -3.10 -7.47 -6.58
CA LEU A 164 -2.18 -8.54 -6.99
C LEU A 164 -0.87 -8.54 -6.18
N PHE A 165 -0.58 -7.43 -5.49
CA PHE A 165 0.63 -7.23 -4.67
C PHE A 165 0.32 -6.85 -3.22
N LEU A 166 -0.96 -6.77 -2.85
CA LEU A 166 -1.44 -6.46 -1.50
C LEU A 166 -2.37 -7.56 -0.99
N ASP A 167 -2.00 -8.18 0.12
CA ASP A 167 -2.78 -9.27 0.72
C ASP A 167 -4.13 -8.78 1.25
N ASN A 168 -4.07 -7.81 2.16
CA ASN A 168 -5.21 -7.34 2.97
C ASN A 168 -6.04 -6.23 2.31
N LYS A 169 -5.91 -6.00 1.00
CA LYS A 169 -6.73 -4.98 0.32
C LYS A 169 -8.15 -5.52 0.09
N SER A 170 -9.13 -4.94 0.79
CA SER A 170 -10.53 -5.38 0.75
C SER A 170 -11.43 -4.53 -0.17
N VAL A 171 -11.00 -3.30 -0.50
CA VAL A 171 -11.78 -2.36 -1.31
C VAL A 171 -11.12 -2.12 -2.67
N TYR A 172 -11.84 -2.48 -3.74
CA TYR A 172 -11.39 -2.25 -5.12
C TYR A 172 -12.48 -1.69 -6.06
N TYR A 173 -13.78 -1.76 -5.73
CA TYR A 173 -14.84 -1.14 -6.53
C TYR A 173 -15.41 0.14 -5.93
N ASN A 174 -15.57 0.19 -4.60
CA ASN A 174 -16.08 1.37 -3.89
C ASN A 174 -14.96 2.40 -3.68
N VAL A 175 -14.57 3.08 -4.75
CA VAL A 175 -13.43 4.02 -4.77
C VAL A 175 -13.83 5.46 -4.41
N ASP A 176 -15.13 5.76 -4.41
CA ASP A 176 -15.67 7.11 -4.19
C ASP A 176 -15.16 7.81 -2.92
N PRO A 177 -15.06 7.14 -1.75
CA PRO A 177 -14.61 7.81 -0.52
C PRO A 177 -13.08 7.95 -0.42
N PHE A 178 -12.33 7.63 -1.48
CA PHE A 178 -10.86 7.61 -1.45
C PHE A 178 -10.21 8.65 -2.38
N ASP A 179 -9.14 9.25 -1.87
CA ASP A 179 -8.13 9.94 -2.66
C ASP A 179 -6.96 8.99 -2.93
N PHE A 180 -6.44 9.02 -4.15
CA PHE A 180 -5.28 8.24 -4.57
C PHE A 180 -4.12 9.18 -4.86
N TYR A 181 -3.00 8.96 -4.19
CA TYR A 181 -1.76 9.71 -4.38
C TYR A 181 -0.79 8.82 -5.14
N ILE A 182 -0.56 9.14 -6.40
CA ILE A 182 0.16 8.29 -7.33
C ILE A 182 1.51 8.94 -7.62
N VAL A 183 2.60 8.19 -7.37
CA VAL A 183 3.94 8.61 -7.79
C VAL A 183 4.15 8.18 -9.23
N TYR A 184 4.56 9.13 -10.06
CA TYR A 184 4.99 8.91 -11.43
C TYR A 184 6.47 9.20 -11.56
N GLY A 185 7.12 8.52 -12.49
CA GLY A 185 8.49 8.85 -12.88
C GLY A 185 8.78 8.37 -14.30
N HIS A 186 10.02 8.56 -14.71
CA HIS A 186 10.52 8.04 -15.97
C HIS A 186 11.13 6.67 -15.80
N ASP A 187 10.81 5.76 -16.72
CA ASP A 187 11.42 4.46 -16.73
C ASP A 187 12.81 4.56 -17.39
N PRO A 188 13.92 4.33 -16.64
CA PRO A 188 15.27 4.50 -17.17
C PRO A 188 15.62 3.49 -18.27
N THR A 189 14.78 2.48 -18.49
CA THR A 189 14.95 1.50 -19.54
C THR A 189 14.12 1.82 -20.78
N ASP A 190 13.40 2.94 -20.81
CA ASP A 190 12.81 3.46 -22.05
C ASP A 190 13.91 4.14 -22.86
N ASP A 191 13.92 3.95 -24.17
CA ASP A 191 14.88 4.63 -25.04
C ASP A 191 14.68 6.15 -24.96
N GLU A 192 15.78 6.90 -24.83
CA GLU A 192 15.81 8.37 -24.83
C GLU A 192 15.15 8.98 -26.08
N SER A 193 15.05 8.22 -27.17
CA SER A 193 14.37 8.61 -28.42
C SER A 193 12.84 8.59 -28.31
N SER A 194 12.30 7.87 -27.32
CA SER A 194 10.88 7.89 -27.00
C SER A 194 10.61 9.11 -26.13
N ASN A 195 9.62 9.94 -26.51
CA ASN A 195 9.18 11.08 -25.70
C ASN A 195 9.02 10.62 -24.24
N LEU A 196 9.86 11.15 -23.34
CA LEU A 196 9.97 10.69 -21.97
C LEU A 196 8.62 10.85 -21.26
N LYS A 197 7.93 9.75 -20.99
CA LYS A 197 6.59 9.74 -20.42
C LYS A 197 6.64 9.46 -18.93
N PHE A 198 5.78 10.13 -18.18
CA PHE A 198 5.55 9.81 -16.78
C PHE A 198 4.71 8.53 -16.68
N LYS A 199 5.29 7.49 -16.07
CA LYS A 199 4.61 6.22 -15.79
C LYS A 199 4.29 6.12 -14.31
N PRO A 200 3.09 5.62 -13.93
CA PRO A 200 2.76 5.38 -12.54
C PRO A 200 3.67 4.27 -11.98
N MET A 201 4.34 4.54 -10.87
CA MET A 201 5.30 3.63 -10.24
C MET A 201 4.81 3.06 -8.91
N GLY A 202 3.82 3.69 -8.32
CA GLY A 202 3.20 3.27 -7.07
C GLY A 202 2.13 4.25 -6.64
N PHE A 203 1.39 3.90 -5.60
CA PHE A 203 0.38 4.77 -5.03
C PHE A 203 0.22 4.52 -3.54
N PHE A 204 -0.39 5.48 -2.86
CA PHE A 204 -1.17 5.20 -1.66
C PHE A 204 -2.59 5.72 -1.79
N SER A 205 -3.53 5.11 -1.07
CA SER A 205 -4.90 5.58 -0.95
C SER A 205 -5.15 6.13 0.45
N LYS A 206 -5.97 7.17 0.53
CA LYS A 206 -6.40 7.82 1.77
C LYS A 206 -7.91 8.01 1.74
N GLU A 207 -8.60 7.65 2.82
CA GLU A 207 -10.02 8.00 2.97
C GLU A 207 -10.18 9.52 3.13
N VAL A 208 -11.14 10.10 2.41
CA VAL A 208 -11.43 11.53 2.52
C VAL A 208 -12.01 11.86 3.89
N LEU A 209 -12.87 10.97 4.40
CA LEU A 209 -13.46 11.02 5.73
C LEU A 209 -13.12 9.73 6.46
N SER A 210 -11.92 9.69 7.04
CA SER A 210 -11.48 8.56 7.85
C SER A 210 -12.30 8.48 9.13
N TRP A 211 -12.82 7.29 9.46
CA TRP A 211 -13.44 7.05 10.76
C TRP A 211 -12.44 7.22 11.91
N ASP A 212 -11.22 6.72 11.71
CA ASP A 212 -10.08 6.96 12.58
C ASP A 212 -9.27 8.14 12.05
N CYS A 213 -9.31 9.27 12.75
CA CYS A 213 -8.51 10.45 12.43
C CYS A 213 -6.99 10.20 12.51
N ASP A 214 -6.60 9.12 13.19
CA ASP A 214 -5.21 8.73 13.41
C ASP A 214 -4.60 8.01 12.19
N ASN A 215 -5.40 7.65 11.19
CA ASN A 215 -4.94 6.99 9.97
C ASN A 215 -4.73 8.00 8.84
N ASN A 216 -3.48 8.20 8.43
CA ASN A 216 -3.15 9.07 7.28
C ASN A 216 -3.08 8.32 5.95
N LEU A 217 -3.13 6.99 5.99
CA LEU A 217 -2.91 6.11 4.84
C LEU A 217 -3.68 4.80 5.03
N ALA A 218 -4.42 4.38 4.00
CA ALA A 218 -5.18 3.12 3.99
C ALA A 218 -4.42 1.97 3.30
N CYS A 219 -3.90 2.21 2.09
CA CYS A 219 -3.10 1.21 1.37
C CYS A 219 -1.92 1.91 0.71
N ILE A 220 -0.76 1.26 0.67
CA ILE A 220 0.44 1.73 -0.04
C ILE A 220 1.03 0.59 -0.85
N CYS A 221 1.33 0.85 -2.12
CA CYS A 221 1.94 -0.12 -3.01
C CYS A 221 2.90 0.56 -3.97
N VAL A 222 4.16 0.14 -3.93
CA VAL A 222 5.12 0.42 -5.00
C VAL A 222 5.14 -0.80 -5.93
N PHE A 223 4.92 -0.58 -7.23
CA PHE A 223 4.82 -1.68 -8.16
C PHE A 223 6.15 -2.43 -8.27
N PRO A 224 6.15 -3.77 -8.41
CA PRO A 224 7.36 -4.58 -8.32
C PRO A 224 8.57 -4.09 -9.16
N PRO A 225 8.41 -3.62 -10.42
CA PRO A 225 9.55 -3.13 -11.22
C PRO A 225 10.24 -1.89 -10.66
N PHE A 226 9.56 -1.14 -9.78
CA PHE A 226 10.02 0.14 -9.24
C PHE A 226 10.32 0.08 -7.74
N GLN A 227 10.26 -1.11 -7.13
CA GLN A 227 10.65 -1.31 -5.75
C GLN A 227 12.16 -1.09 -5.55
N ARG A 228 12.56 -0.88 -4.29
CA ARG A 228 13.96 -0.62 -3.88
C ARG A 228 14.59 0.66 -4.48
N LYS A 229 13.81 1.54 -5.10
CA LYS A 229 14.23 2.88 -5.58
C LYS A 229 13.93 4.02 -4.60
N GLY A 230 13.66 3.69 -3.33
CA GLY A 230 13.26 4.67 -2.30
C GLY A 230 11.82 5.17 -2.38
N LEU A 231 11.06 4.82 -3.43
CA LEU A 231 9.68 5.30 -3.66
C LEU A 231 8.71 5.03 -2.51
N GLY A 232 8.89 3.93 -1.78
CA GLY A 232 8.08 3.63 -0.59
C GLY A 232 8.29 4.68 0.49
N ASN A 233 9.55 5.06 0.75
CA ASN A 233 9.88 6.11 1.71
C ASN A 233 9.37 7.48 1.23
N LEU A 234 9.47 7.79 -0.07
CA LEU A 234 8.92 9.02 -0.64
C LEU A 234 7.41 9.14 -0.42
N LEU A 235 6.65 8.05 -0.65
CA LEU A 235 5.20 8.04 -0.42
C LEU A 235 4.84 8.13 1.07
N ILE A 236 5.61 7.47 1.95
CA ILE A 236 5.43 7.59 3.40
C ILE A 236 5.73 9.02 3.87
N GLU A 237 6.85 9.60 3.46
CA GLU A 237 7.21 11.01 3.73
C GLU A 237 6.10 11.95 3.30
N PHE A 238 5.63 11.79 2.06
CA PHE A 238 4.53 12.60 1.53
C PHE A 238 3.23 12.44 2.34
N SER A 239 2.92 11.24 2.83
CA SER A 239 1.72 11.00 3.65
C SER A 239 1.75 11.77 4.97
N TYR A 240 2.92 11.92 5.59
CA TYR A 240 3.10 12.70 6.82
C TYR A 240 3.03 14.20 6.57
N GLU A 241 3.64 14.71 5.49
CA GLU A 241 3.54 16.12 5.11
C GLU A 241 2.09 16.52 4.78
N LEU A 242 1.36 15.64 4.08
CA LEU A 242 -0.07 15.82 3.83
C LEU A 242 -0.88 15.80 5.13
N ALA A 243 -0.55 14.92 6.07
CA ALA A 243 -1.24 14.85 7.36
C ALA A 243 -1.00 16.09 8.23
N ALA A 244 0.19 16.69 8.15
CA ALA A 244 0.54 17.91 8.88
C ALA A 244 -0.35 19.11 8.49
N VAL A 245 -0.77 19.19 7.22
CA VAL A 245 -1.69 20.24 6.73
C VAL A 245 -3.16 19.84 6.78
N THR A 246 -3.47 18.56 7.03
CA THR A 246 -4.85 18.09 7.14
C THR A 246 -5.37 18.33 8.56
N ALA A 247 -6.46 19.08 8.68
CA ALA A 247 -7.08 19.38 9.97
C ALA A 247 -7.41 18.10 10.75
N GLY A 248 -6.93 18.02 11.99
CA GLY A 248 -7.17 16.88 12.89
C GLY A 248 -6.29 15.65 12.67
N GLN A 249 -5.37 15.65 11.69
CA GLN A 249 -4.50 14.49 11.39
C GLN A 249 -3.02 14.72 11.71
N LYS A 250 -2.70 15.78 12.47
CA LYS A 250 -1.32 16.14 12.81
C LYS A 250 -0.53 14.99 13.44
N PHE A 251 -1.18 14.19 14.29
CA PHE A 251 -0.61 12.99 14.89
C PHE A 251 -1.26 11.77 14.26
N SER A 252 -0.61 11.18 13.27
CA SER A 252 -1.19 10.10 12.50
C SER A 252 -0.15 9.07 12.08
N GLY A 253 -0.62 7.95 11.55
CA GLY A 253 0.22 6.91 11.02
C GLY A 253 -0.57 5.96 10.12
N PRO A 254 0.03 4.84 9.72
CA PRO A 254 -0.66 3.83 8.94
C PRO A 254 -1.70 3.09 9.79
N GLU A 255 -2.69 2.53 9.08
CA GLU A 255 -3.59 1.52 9.63
C GLU A 255 -2.83 0.23 10.00
N PHE A 256 -3.22 -0.40 11.11
CA PHE A 256 -2.69 -1.69 11.55
C PHE A 256 -3.69 -2.84 11.27
N PRO A 257 -3.22 -4.06 10.97
CA PRO A 257 -1.82 -4.51 10.94
C PRO A 257 -1.11 -4.18 9.62
N LEU A 258 0.17 -3.80 9.72
CA LEU A 258 1.05 -3.58 8.57
C LEU A 258 1.42 -4.90 7.88
N SER A 259 1.53 -4.89 6.55
CA SER A 259 2.13 -5.99 5.80
C SER A 259 3.62 -6.17 6.17
N PRO A 260 4.23 -7.35 5.96
CA PRO A 260 5.66 -7.55 6.25
C PRO A 260 6.57 -6.50 5.58
N PHE A 261 6.31 -6.19 4.31
CA PHE A 261 7.03 -5.14 3.57
C PHE A 261 6.71 -3.72 4.08
N GLY A 262 5.46 -3.48 4.47
CA GLY A 262 5.03 -2.23 5.10
C GLY A 262 5.78 -2.00 6.42
N LYS A 263 5.86 -3.02 7.28
CA LYS A 263 6.57 -2.95 8.57
C LYS A 263 8.04 -2.58 8.41
N ILE A 264 8.74 -3.20 7.46
CA ILE A 264 10.14 -2.85 7.15
C ILE A 264 10.25 -1.40 6.67
N SER A 265 9.38 -0.98 5.76
CA SER A 265 9.41 0.38 5.18
C SER A 265 9.14 1.46 6.23
N TYR A 266 8.10 1.27 7.06
CA TYR A 266 7.74 2.20 8.13
C TYR A 266 8.80 2.24 9.24
N TYR A 267 9.35 1.10 9.66
CA TYR A 267 10.44 1.11 10.66
C TYR A 267 11.70 1.78 10.14
N ASN A 268 12.05 1.58 8.86
CA ASN A 268 13.19 2.29 8.26
C ASN A 268 12.92 3.80 8.25
N TYR A 269 11.74 4.23 7.83
CA TYR A 269 11.37 5.65 7.83
C TYR A 269 11.33 6.26 9.25
N TRP A 270 10.59 5.65 10.18
CA TRP A 270 10.44 6.14 11.54
C TRP A 270 11.78 6.18 12.28
N SER A 271 12.57 5.12 12.17
CA SER A 271 13.87 5.05 12.84
C SER A 271 14.81 6.13 12.33
N LYS A 272 14.83 6.39 11.02
CA LYS A 272 15.63 7.45 10.40
C LYS A 272 15.18 8.83 10.86
N LYS A 273 13.88 9.16 10.77
CA LYS A 273 13.34 10.46 11.20
C LYS A 273 13.55 10.68 12.70
N LEU A 274 13.27 9.68 13.53
CA LEU A 274 13.52 9.76 14.98
C LEU A 274 14.99 9.95 15.29
N THR A 275 15.89 9.26 14.60
CA THR A 275 17.33 9.42 14.83
C THR A 275 17.76 10.87 14.61
N LEU A 276 17.31 11.50 13.52
CA LEU A 276 17.59 12.90 13.23
C LEU A 276 17.00 13.83 14.31
N THR A 277 15.70 13.67 14.62
CA THR A 277 15.01 14.51 15.61
C THR A 277 15.61 14.38 17.02
N LEU A 278 15.90 13.16 17.47
CA LEU A 278 16.52 12.91 18.78
C LEU A 278 17.94 13.48 18.84
N TYR A 279 18.70 13.38 17.75
CA TYR A 279 20.04 13.96 17.71
C TYR A 279 19.98 15.49 17.81
N GLU A 280 19.15 16.14 17.00
CA GLU A 280 19.03 17.60 16.92
C GLU A 280 18.48 18.21 18.20
N HIS A 281 17.44 17.63 18.79
CA HIS A 281 16.71 18.25 19.90
C HIS A 281 17.10 17.72 21.28
N ILE A 282 17.69 16.52 21.41
CA ILE A 282 18.02 15.94 22.72
C ILE A 282 19.52 15.77 22.90
N ILE A 283 20.21 15.12 21.96
CA ILE A 283 21.63 14.80 22.16
C ILE A 283 22.49 16.05 22.02
N LYS A 284 22.26 16.84 20.98
CA LYS A 284 23.02 18.07 20.71
C LYS A 284 22.83 19.12 21.82
N GLU A 285 21.59 19.29 22.28
CA GLU A 285 21.21 20.23 23.35
C GLU A 285 21.49 19.68 24.77
N GLY A 286 21.94 18.43 24.89
CA GLY A 286 22.30 17.84 26.19
C GLY A 286 21.11 17.58 27.13
N ILE A 287 19.88 17.46 26.59
CA ILE A 287 18.66 17.27 27.38
C ILE A 287 18.73 15.93 28.15
N ILE A 288 18.35 15.99 29.44
CA ILE A 288 18.44 14.86 30.38
C ILE A 288 17.18 13.99 30.37
N SER A 289 16.03 14.58 30.02
CA SER A 289 14.74 13.90 29.92
C SER A 289 13.85 14.57 28.87
N PHE A 290 13.11 13.78 28.11
CA PHE A 290 12.11 14.24 27.15
C PHE A 290 10.85 13.41 27.30
N ASN A 291 9.72 13.91 26.80
CA ASN A 291 8.47 13.15 26.75
C ASN A 291 8.09 12.76 25.31
N LEU A 292 7.27 11.73 25.17
CA LEU A 292 6.82 11.26 23.84
C LEU A 292 5.98 12.30 23.11
N THR A 293 5.31 13.21 23.83
CA THR A 293 4.48 14.27 23.26
C THR A 293 5.33 15.33 22.54
N GLU A 294 6.51 15.67 23.06
CA GLU A 294 7.47 16.57 22.40
C GLU A 294 7.95 15.97 21.08
N ILE A 295 8.32 14.69 21.08
CA ILE A 295 8.75 13.99 19.87
C ILE A 295 7.60 13.86 18.86
N ALA A 296 6.39 13.57 19.31
CA ALA A 296 5.21 13.55 18.47
C ALA A 296 4.96 14.91 17.81
N ASN A 297 5.16 16.02 18.54
CA ASN A 297 5.01 17.37 17.98
C ASN A 297 6.04 17.70 16.91
N LEU A 298 7.27 17.18 17.02
CA LEU A 298 8.35 17.40 16.07
C LEU A 298 8.24 16.51 14.82
N THR A 299 7.71 15.30 14.98
CA THR A 299 7.69 14.28 13.93
C THR A 299 6.33 14.09 13.24
N GLY A 300 5.24 14.45 13.91
CA GLY A 300 3.88 14.10 13.49
C GLY A 300 3.50 12.64 13.75
N PHE A 301 4.37 11.87 14.43
CA PHE A 301 4.13 10.45 14.71
C PHE A 301 3.20 10.29 15.91
N ARG A 302 2.42 9.20 15.90
CA ARG A 302 1.68 8.75 17.08
C ARG A 302 2.68 8.33 18.18
N ARG A 303 2.30 8.48 19.45
CA ARG A 303 3.19 8.14 20.58
C ARG A 303 3.52 6.65 20.59
N GLU A 304 2.56 5.85 20.15
CA GLU A 304 2.62 4.41 20.02
C GLU A 304 3.65 4.01 18.94
N ASP A 305 3.63 4.68 17.78
CA ASP A 305 4.61 4.47 16.70
C ASP A 305 6.02 4.86 17.15
N ILE A 306 6.15 5.96 17.90
CA ILE A 306 7.43 6.39 18.49
C ILE A 306 7.95 5.33 19.45
N LEU A 307 7.11 4.85 20.38
CA LEU A 307 7.49 3.86 21.38
C LEU A 307 7.94 2.55 20.72
N ILE A 308 7.14 2.01 19.80
CA ILE A 308 7.47 0.77 19.07
C ILE A 308 8.76 0.93 18.28
N THR A 309 9.02 2.10 17.70
CA THR A 309 10.26 2.36 16.96
C THR A 309 11.46 2.45 17.90
N LEU A 310 11.34 3.11 19.05
CA LEU A 310 12.41 3.15 20.05
C LEU A 310 12.75 1.76 20.62
N GLU A 311 11.73 0.91 20.80
CA GLU A 311 11.92 -0.50 21.16
C GLU A 311 12.61 -1.28 20.03
N TYR A 312 12.20 -1.08 18.78
CA TYR A 312 12.83 -1.69 17.59
C TYR A 312 14.30 -1.30 17.46
N MET A 313 14.64 -0.03 17.70
CA MET A 313 16.02 0.48 17.73
C MET A 313 16.82 -0.03 18.94
N LYS A 314 16.17 -0.67 19.92
CA LYS A 314 16.77 -1.16 21.17
C LYS A 314 17.47 -0.06 21.98
N VAL A 315 16.94 1.16 21.94
CA VAL A 315 17.51 2.32 22.65
C VAL A 315 16.90 2.52 24.05
N LEU A 316 15.85 1.79 24.39
CA LEU A 316 15.18 1.84 25.69
C LEU A 316 15.71 0.75 26.64
N HIS A 317 15.92 1.11 27.91
CA HIS A 317 16.30 0.22 29.00
C HIS A 317 15.32 0.34 30.17
N ARG A 318 14.91 -0.78 30.75
CA ARG A 318 14.09 -0.79 31.97
C ARG A 318 14.99 -1.05 33.18
N SER A 319 14.90 -0.20 34.20
CA SER A 319 15.56 -0.46 35.47
C SER A 319 14.52 -0.76 36.54
N SER A 320 14.50 -2.01 37.01
CA SER A 320 13.76 -2.39 38.22
C SER A 320 14.60 -1.98 39.42
N ARG A 321 14.24 -0.86 40.07
CA ARG A 321 14.69 -0.63 41.45
C ARG A 321 13.89 -1.54 42.36
N LYS A 322 14.47 -2.66 42.79
CA LYS A 322 13.98 -3.38 43.98
C LYS A 322 14.10 -2.41 45.16
N ARG A 323 12.98 -1.78 45.58
CA ARG A 323 12.95 -1.09 46.88
C ARG A 323 13.25 -2.15 47.94
N ALA A 324 14.37 -2.01 48.65
CA ALA A 324 14.62 -2.81 49.85
C ALA A 324 13.45 -2.56 50.80
N SER A 325 12.66 -3.60 51.10
CA SER A 325 11.54 -3.48 52.02
C SER A 325 12.07 -3.18 53.42
N SER A 326 11.98 -1.92 53.86
CA SER A 326 11.76 -1.67 55.27
C SER A 326 10.38 -2.24 55.61
N LYS A 327 10.34 -3.02 56.70
CA LYS A 327 9.20 -3.83 57.14
C LYS A 327 7.87 -3.06 57.09
N GLY A 328 6.88 -3.67 56.44
CA GLY A 328 5.45 -3.45 56.68
C GLY A 328 4.79 -2.35 55.85
N SER A 329 4.29 -2.71 54.66
CA SER A 329 3.07 -2.14 54.05
C SER A 329 2.93 -2.69 52.62
N THR A 330 1.79 -3.32 52.35
CA THR A 330 1.50 -4.09 51.14
C THR A 330 0.87 -3.21 50.07
N THR A 331 1.68 -2.65 49.18
CA THR A 331 1.29 -2.23 47.82
C THR A 331 2.55 -2.21 46.95
N LYS A 332 2.79 -3.31 46.21
CA LYS A 332 3.87 -3.37 45.22
C LYS A 332 3.42 -2.67 43.93
N SER A 333 3.53 -1.34 43.87
CA SER A 333 3.71 -0.68 42.58
C SER A 333 5.21 -0.69 42.27
N GLU A 334 5.63 -1.62 41.42
CA GLU A 334 6.98 -1.57 40.86
C GLU A 334 7.03 -0.38 39.91
N ASP A 335 7.60 0.74 40.36
CA ASP A 335 7.89 1.88 39.50
C ASP A 335 9.00 1.48 38.50
N GLU A 336 8.62 0.82 37.41
CA GLU A 336 9.52 0.52 36.29
C GLU A 336 9.89 1.81 35.57
N ASN A 337 11.06 2.36 35.85
CA ASN A 337 11.57 3.51 35.11
C ASN A 337 12.21 3.05 33.80
N VAL A 338 11.82 3.70 32.69
CA VAL A 338 12.38 3.49 31.36
C VAL A 338 13.41 4.59 31.06
N TYR A 339 14.58 4.22 30.57
CA TYR A 339 15.69 5.12 30.26
C TYR A 339 16.11 5.01 28.80
N PHE A 340 16.49 6.14 28.21
CA PHE A 340 17.09 6.21 26.88
C PHE A 340 18.62 6.03 26.96
N SER A 341 19.16 5.04 26.26
CA SER A 341 20.60 4.76 26.23
C SER A 341 21.28 5.46 25.06
N LYS A 342 22.08 6.49 25.36
CA LYS A 342 22.93 7.19 24.37
C LYS A 342 23.92 6.25 23.67
N ALA A 343 24.45 5.25 24.38
CA ALA A 343 25.37 4.27 23.83
C ALA A 343 24.68 3.38 22.77
N ASN A 344 23.46 2.90 23.07
CA ASN A 344 22.70 2.10 22.11
C ASN A 344 22.27 2.93 20.90
N PHE A 345 21.94 4.21 21.12
CA PHE A 345 21.64 5.12 20.02
C PHE A 345 22.84 5.32 19.09
N GLN A 346 24.02 5.59 19.62
CA GLN A 346 25.24 5.73 18.82
C GLN A 346 25.55 4.45 18.03
N LYS A 347 25.41 3.28 18.69
CA LYS A 347 25.54 1.99 18.03
C LYS A 347 24.54 1.82 16.88
N TRP A 348 23.27 2.16 17.10
CA TRP A 348 22.24 2.10 16.06
C TRP A 348 22.59 2.96 14.85
N CYS A 349 23.07 4.20 15.06
CA CYS A 349 23.49 5.08 13.96
C CYS A 349 24.65 4.47 13.16
N SER A 350 25.64 3.89 13.84
CA SER A 350 26.77 3.21 13.19
C SER A 350 26.34 1.98 12.41
N ASP A 351 25.51 1.12 13.00
CA ASP A 351 25.05 -0.15 12.41
C ASP A 351 24.16 0.10 11.17
N ASN A 352 23.43 1.22 11.12
CA ASN A 352 22.54 1.58 10.01
C ASN A 352 23.13 2.61 9.05
N HIS A 353 24.42 2.96 9.20
CA HIS A 353 25.11 3.95 8.38
C HIS A 353 24.40 5.32 8.29
N ILE A 354 23.75 5.76 9.37
CA ILE A 354 23.04 7.03 9.42
C ILE A 354 24.04 8.13 9.77
N ASP A 355 24.38 8.98 8.80
CA ASP A 355 25.10 10.22 9.08
C ASP A 355 24.09 11.34 9.37
N VAL A 356 23.82 11.54 10.67
CA VAL A 356 22.89 12.56 11.17
C VAL A 356 23.20 13.99 10.72
N LYS A 357 24.40 14.28 10.19
CA LYS A 357 24.78 15.60 9.68
C LYS A 357 24.55 15.76 8.18
N GLN A 358 24.43 14.67 7.43
CA GLN A 358 24.38 14.68 5.95
C GLN A 358 23.11 14.05 5.39
N GLU A 359 22.36 13.33 6.22
CA GLU A 359 21.16 12.62 5.79
C GLU A 359 20.09 13.60 5.30
N LYS A 360 19.74 13.50 4.01
CA LYS A 360 18.66 14.29 3.42
C LYS A 360 17.41 13.43 3.27
N SER A 361 16.26 14.06 3.49
CA SER A 361 14.96 13.46 3.17
C SER A 361 14.86 13.23 1.67
N MET A 362 14.16 12.19 1.25
CA MET A 362 13.95 11.94 -0.18
C MET A 362 12.97 12.97 -0.77
N LEU A 363 12.00 13.39 0.03
CA LEU A 363 11.08 14.46 -0.27
C LEU A 363 11.67 15.80 0.15
N ASN A 364 11.64 16.77 -0.75
CA ASN A 364 11.97 18.16 -0.43
C ASN A 364 10.68 18.96 -0.18
N PRO A 365 10.41 19.42 1.06
CA PRO A 365 9.15 20.08 1.39
C PRO A 365 8.88 21.38 0.60
N ASN A 366 9.93 22.04 0.09
CA ASN A 366 9.79 23.28 -0.68
C ASN A 366 9.08 23.08 -2.03
N TYR A 367 9.02 21.83 -2.53
CA TYR A 367 8.40 21.48 -3.80
C TYR A 367 7.01 20.85 -3.65
N LEU A 368 6.44 20.92 -2.44
CA LEU A 368 5.07 20.51 -2.17
C LEU A 368 4.08 21.58 -2.66
N VAL A 369 2.99 21.11 -3.25
CA VAL A 369 1.85 21.91 -3.72
C VAL A 369 0.61 21.42 -2.96
N LEU A 370 0.61 21.60 -1.64
CA LEU A 370 -0.44 21.13 -0.73
C LEU A 370 -1.51 22.19 -0.47
#